data_AF-A0A9X3JYN7-F1
#
_entry.id   AF-A0A9X3JYN7-F1
#
_cell.length_a   1.000
_cell.length_b   1.000
_cell.length_c   1.000
_cell.angle_alpha   90.00
_cell.angle_beta   90.00
_cell.angle_gamma   90.00
#
_symmetry.space_group_name_H-M   'P 1'
#
loop_
_entity.id
_entity.type
_entity.pdbx_description
1 polymer ?
#
loop_
_entity_poly.entity_id
_entity_poly.type
_entity_poly.pdbx_seq_one_letter_code
_entity_poly.pdbx_strand_id
1 'polypeptide(L)'
;MTNRKADYVRAQARRNTTFDHHCHWTGCTASVAPAMWGCRKHWYMLPADLRAKIFRAYRPGQEISKTPSADYIAVAREARDWIATNHPPAADLFGGGR
;
A
#
# COMPACT_ATOMS: atom_id res chain seq x y z
N MET A 1 -15.03 18.27 -11.65
CA MET A 1 -14.86 16.98 -12.34
C MET A 1 -14.47 15.93 -11.30
N THR A 2 -15.39 15.05 -10.94
CA THR A 2 -15.13 13.97 -9.98
C THR A 2 -14.11 13.00 -10.57
N ASN A 3 -12.99 12.81 -9.89
CA ASN A 3 -11.96 11.87 -10.32
C ASN A 3 -12.48 10.45 -10.01
N ARG A 4 -13.14 9.81 -10.99
CA ARG A 4 -13.81 8.49 -10.86
C ARG A 4 -12.97 7.45 -10.11
N LYS A 5 -11.65 7.48 -10.29
CA LYS A 5 -10.70 6.61 -9.60
C LYS A 5 -10.56 6.92 -8.11
N ALA A 6 -10.44 8.21 -7.76
CA ALA A 6 -10.40 8.62 -6.35
C ALA A 6 -11.72 8.29 -5.63
N ASP A 7 -12.86 8.43 -6.32
CA ASP A 7 -14.17 8.10 -5.74
C ASP A 7 -14.32 6.59 -5.53
N TYR A 8 -13.85 5.77 -6.47
CA TYR A 8 -13.78 4.32 -6.31
C TYR A 8 -12.97 3.93 -5.06
N VAL A 9 -11.74 4.45 -4.92
CA VAL A 9 -10.88 4.14 -3.77
C VAL A 9 -11.52 4.60 -2.46
N ARG A 10 -12.13 5.79 -2.43
CA ARG A 10 -12.85 6.29 -1.25
C ARG A 10 -14.06 5.42 -0.89
N ALA A 11 -14.81 4.95 -1.88
CA ALA A 11 -15.94 4.06 -1.66
C ALA A 11 -15.48 2.72 -1.08
N GLN A 12 -14.39 2.14 -1.61
CA GLN A 12 -13.78 0.91 -1.07
C GLN A 12 -13.32 1.08 0.38
N ALA A 13 -12.67 2.21 0.71
CA ALA A 13 -12.21 2.51 2.06
C ALA A 13 -13.35 2.64 3.09
N ARG A 14 -14.59 2.92 2.66
CA ARG A 14 -15.77 3.05 3.53
C ARG A 14 -16.51 1.72 3.74
N ARG A 15 -16.19 0.66 3.00
CA ARG A 15 -16.85 -0.64 3.14
C ARG A 15 -16.47 -1.23 4.50
N ASN A 16 -17.47 -1.57 5.32
CA ASN A 16 -17.28 -2.19 6.63
C ASN A 16 -17.15 -3.71 6.48
N THR A 17 -15.99 -4.16 5.99
CA THR A 17 -15.71 -5.59 5.76
C THR A 17 -14.30 -5.92 6.22
N THR A 18 -14.10 -7.10 6.82
CA THR A 18 -12.76 -7.66 7.02
C THR A 18 -12.17 -7.98 5.65
N PHE A 19 -11.04 -7.37 5.32
CA PHE A 19 -10.35 -7.60 4.04
C PHE A 19 -9.20 -8.57 4.25
N ASP A 20 -9.02 -9.51 3.33
CA ASP A 20 -7.81 -10.34 3.22
C ASP A 20 -6.63 -9.55 2.60
N HIS A 21 -6.62 -8.23 2.79
CA HIS A 21 -5.59 -7.34 2.29
C HIS A 21 -5.00 -6.54 3.43
N HIS A 22 -3.67 -6.56 3.51
CA HIS A 22 -2.92 -5.97 4.60
C HIS A 22 -2.12 -4.79 4.09
N CYS A 23 -1.81 -3.89 5.01
CA CYS A 23 -0.94 -2.76 4.74
C CYS A 23 0.39 -3.21 4.14
N HIS A 24 0.80 -2.62 3.01
CA HIS A 24 2.07 -2.97 2.34
C HIS A 24 3.33 -2.49 3.07
N TRP A 25 3.18 -1.76 4.18
CA TRP A 25 4.30 -1.40 5.03
C TRP A 25 4.87 -2.63 5.74
N THR A 26 6.17 -2.87 5.60
CA THR A 26 6.87 -4.01 6.21
C THR A 26 6.61 -4.09 7.72
N GLY A 27 6.07 -5.22 8.18
CA GLY A 27 5.75 -5.45 9.60
C GLY A 27 4.41 -4.88 10.08
N CYS A 28 3.62 -4.23 9.23
CA CYS A 28 2.28 -3.77 9.60
C CYS A 28 1.22 -4.84 9.36
N THR A 29 0.45 -5.17 10.40
CA THR A 29 -0.64 -6.17 10.34
C THR A 29 -2.03 -5.57 10.12
N ALA A 30 -2.12 -4.26 9.88
CA ALA A 30 -3.40 -3.60 9.70
C ALA A 30 -4.09 -4.08 8.41
N SER A 31 -5.32 -4.62 8.53
CA SER A 31 -6.17 -4.92 7.38
C SER A 31 -6.69 -3.62 6.74
N VAL A 32 -6.67 -3.56 5.42
CA VAL A 32 -7.08 -2.40 4.62
C VAL A 32 -7.85 -2.86 3.38
N ALA A 33 -8.69 -1.99 2.82
CA ALA A 33 -9.43 -2.34 1.60
C ALA A 33 -8.46 -2.69 0.45
N PRO A 34 -8.75 -3.69 -0.41
CA PRO A 34 -7.88 -4.07 -1.53
C PRO A 34 -7.49 -2.95 -2.51
N ALA A 35 -8.29 -1.89 -2.58
CA ALA A 35 -8.01 -0.71 -3.40
C ALA A 35 -7.07 0.32 -2.71
N MET A 36 -6.70 0.09 -1.45
CA MET A 36 -5.77 0.91 -0.69
C MET A 36 -4.40 0.24 -0.66
N TRP A 37 -3.35 1.04 -0.82
CA TRP A 37 -1.98 0.53 -0.73
C TRP A 37 -1.55 0.22 0.72
N GLY A 38 -2.07 0.98 1.70
CA GLY A 38 -1.69 0.81 3.11
C GLY A 38 -2.61 1.56 4.06
N CYS A 39 -2.40 1.39 5.37
CA CYS A 39 -3.19 2.07 6.38
C CYS A 39 -2.92 3.58 6.37
N ARG A 40 -3.82 4.38 6.95
CA ARG A 40 -3.71 5.85 6.93
C ARG A 40 -2.34 6.34 7.42
N LYS A 41 -1.84 5.77 8.53
CA LYS A 41 -0.54 6.12 9.11
C LYS A 41 0.59 5.92 8.09
N HIS A 42 0.75 4.70 7.59
CA HIS A 42 1.85 4.35 6.69
C HIS A 42 1.72 4.98 5.30
N TRP A 43 0.49 5.21 4.82
CA TRP A 43 0.29 5.99 3.61
C TRP A 43 0.91 7.37 3.75
N TYR A 44 0.62 8.11 4.82
CA TYR A 44 1.16 9.45 5.02
C TYR A 44 2.63 9.50 5.49
N MET A 45 3.21 8.38 5.89
CA MET A 45 4.66 8.28 6.10
C MET A 45 5.45 8.23 4.79
N LEU A 46 4.82 7.80 3.69
CA LEU A 46 5.48 7.84 2.38
C LEU A 46 5.65 9.29 1.87
N PRO A 47 6.78 9.57 1.20
CA PRO A 47 6.98 10.79 0.43
C PRO A 47 5.79 11.07 -0.51
N ALA A 48 5.47 12.36 -0.68
CA ALA A 48 4.31 12.79 -1.45
C ALA A 48 4.39 12.35 -2.93
N ASP A 49 5.60 12.35 -3.49
CA ASP A 49 5.88 11.89 -4.85
C ASP A 49 5.66 10.38 -4.98
N LEU A 50 6.12 9.56 -4.02
CA LEU A 50 5.87 8.11 -4.02
C LEU A 50 4.38 7.80 -3.91
N ARG A 51 3.67 8.47 -3.01
CA ARG A 51 2.20 8.37 -2.93
C ARG A 51 1.53 8.69 -4.27
N ALA A 52 1.96 9.78 -4.92
CA ALA A 52 1.42 10.17 -6.22
C ALA A 52 1.72 9.15 -7.31
N LYS A 53 2.94 8.60 -7.36
CA LYS A 53 3.33 7.53 -8.31
C LYS A 53 2.48 6.28 -8.12
N ILE A 54 2.32 5.80 -6.87
CA ILE A 54 1.50 4.62 -6.55
C ILE A 54 0.07 4.87 -7.01
N PHE A 55 -0.49 6.01 -6.59
CA PHE A 55 -1.85 6.35 -6.96
C PHE A 55 -1.99 6.47 -8.47
N ARG A 56 -1.03 7.04 -9.21
CA ARG A 56 -1.07 7.15 -10.67
C ARG A 56 -1.08 5.77 -11.35
N ALA A 57 -0.18 4.87 -10.94
CA ALA A 57 -0.01 3.55 -11.53
C ALA A 57 -1.16 2.57 -11.22
N TYR A 58 -1.82 2.74 -10.07
CA TYR A 58 -2.97 1.92 -9.66
C TYR A 58 -4.13 2.01 -10.66
N ARG A 59 -4.75 0.88 -11.01
CA ARG A 59 -5.95 0.85 -11.85
C ARG A 59 -7.10 0.19 -11.07
N PRO A 60 -8.24 0.87 -10.85
CA PRO A 60 -9.41 0.24 -10.24
C PRO A 60 -9.73 -1.12 -10.88
N GLY A 61 -9.89 -2.15 -10.06
CA GLY A 61 -10.15 -3.52 -10.51
C GLY A 61 -8.91 -4.41 -10.59
N GLN A 62 -7.68 -3.86 -10.58
CA GLN A 62 -6.46 -4.69 -10.55
C GLN A 62 -6.37 -5.56 -9.29
N GLU A 63 -6.94 -5.08 -8.18
CA GLU A 63 -7.03 -5.78 -6.91
C GLU A 63 -8.04 -6.93 -6.92
N ILE A 64 -8.96 -6.93 -7.90
CA ILE A 64 -9.96 -7.97 -8.13
C ILE A 64 -9.39 -9.01 -9.09
N SER A 65 -8.84 -8.58 -10.23
CA SER A 65 -8.25 -9.48 -11.24
C SER A 65 -6.94 -10.13 -10.78
N LYS A 66 -6.31 -9.60 -9.72
CA LYS A 66 -4.99 -10.01 -9.20
C LYS A 66 -3.88 -9.92 -10.27
N THR A 67 -4.06 -9.04 -11.24
CA THR A 67 -3.11 -8.78 -12.34
C THR A 67 -2.67 -7.31 -12.31
N PRO A 68 -1.86 -6.90 -11.30
CA PRO A 68 -1.34 -5.53 -11.24
C PRO A 68 -0.50 -5.21 -12.48
N SER A 69 -0.57 -3.97 -12.94
CA SER A 69 0.25 -3.51 -14.07
C SER A 69 1.74 -3.54 -13.72
N ALA A 70 2.59 -3.67 -14.75
CA ALA A 70 4.05 -3.58 -14.58
C ALA A 70 4.46 -2.26 -13.90
N ASP A 71 3.83 -1.14 -14.28
CA ASP A 71 4.05 0.17 -13.65
C ASP A 71 3.72 0.16 -12.15
N TYR A 72 2.62 -0.47 -11.76
CA TYR A 72 2.24 -0.56 -10.35
C TYR A 72 3.23 -1.40 -9.56
N ILE A 73 3.68 -2.53 -10.12
CA ILE A 73 4.69 -3.39 -9.49
C ILE A 73 6.00 -2.62 -9.31
N ALA A 74 6.45 -1.88 -10.32
CA ALA A 74 7.68 -1.12 -10.27
C ALA A 74 7.65 -0.07 -9.14
N VAL A 75 6.56 0.71 -9.05
CA VAL A 75 6.41 1.73 -8.01
C VAL A 75 6.19 1.10 -6.63
N ALA A 76 5.50 -0.04 -6.53
CA ALA A 76 5.36 -0.75 -5.26
C ALA A 76 6.72 -1.25 -4.72
N ARG A 77 7.61 -1.69 -5.61
CA ARG A 77 9.00 -2.03 -5.26
C ARG A 77 9.78 -0.80 -4.80
N GLU A 78 9.68 0.30 -5.55
CA GLU A 78 10.30 1.59 -5.17
C GLU A 78 9.87 2.03 -3.76
N ALA A 79 8.58 1.93 -3.45
CA ALA A 79 8.07 2.25 -2.12
C ALA A 79 8.61 1.31 -1.03
N ARG A 80 8.67 0.00 -1.30
CA ARG A 80 9.24 -0.99 -0.37
C ARG A 80 10.73 -0.72 -0.11
N ASP A 81 11.49 -0.42 -1.16
CA ASP A 81 12.93 -0.17 -1.05
C ASP A 81 13.17 1.13 -0.28
N TRP A 82 12.37 2.18 -0.52
CA TRP A 82 12.39 3.40 0.29
C TRP A 82 12.09 3.12 1.77
N ILE A 83 11.09 2.28 2.08
CA ILE A 83 10.77 1.89 3.47
C ILE A 83 11.97 1.18 4.09
N ALA A 84 12.58 0.23 3.40
CA ALA A 84 13.73 -0.51 3.92
C ALA A 84 14.91 0.42 4.25
N THR A 85 15.16 1.44 3.42
CA THR A 85 16.23 2.41 3.64
C THR A 85 15.93 3.39 4.78
N ASN A 86 14.68 3.87 4.92
CA ASN A 86 14.35 4.98 5.83
C ASN A 86 13.71 4.51 7.14
N HIS A 87 13.14 3.32 7.14
CA HIS A 87 12.45 2.69 8.26
C HIS A 87 12.82 1.20 8.30
N PRO A 88 14.11 0.87 8.50
CA PRO A 88 14.49 -0.51 8.66
C PRO A 88 13.65 -1.10 9.81
N PRO A 89 13.18 -2.35 9.69
CA PRO A 89 12.60 -3.03 10.84
C PRO A 89 13.61 -2.93 11.97
N ALA A 90 13.13 -2.73 13.21
CA ALA A 90 14.01 -2.78 14.36
C ALA A 90 14.85 -4.05 14.20
N ALA A 91 16.17 -3.88 14.07
CA ALA A 91 17.08 -5.01 14.05
C ALA A 91 16.68 -5.84 15.26
N ASP A 92 16.48 -7.14 15.07
CA ASP A 92 16.14 -8.04 16.15
C ASP A 92 17.22 -7.92 17.23
N LEU A 93 16.98 -7.04 18.21
CA LEU A 93 17.92 -6.75 19.30
C LEU A 93 18.03 -7.95 20.25
N PHE A 94 17.25 -9.01 20.00
CA PHE A 94 17.21 -10.24 20.75
C PHE A 94 17.38 -11.43 19.81
N GLY A 95 18.52 -11.50 19.11
CA GLY A 95 18.91 -12.58 18.19
C GLY A 95 18.22 -13.91 18.46
N GLY A 96 17.12 -14.15 17.76
CA GLY A 96 16.24 -15.30 17.99
C GLY A 96 16.30 -16.28 16.83
N GLY A 97 17.50 -16.69 16.43
CA GLY A 97 17.66 -17.88 15.60
C GLY A 97 17.20 -19.12 16.36
N ARG A 98 16.17 -19.77 15.85
CA ARG A 98 15.89 -21.19 16.10
C ARG A 98 15.70 -21.89 14.76
#